data_AF-A0A380MKP1-F1
#
_entry.id   AF-A0A380MKP1-F1
#
_cell.length_a   1.000
_cell.length_b   1.000
_cell.length_c   1.000
_cell.angle_alpha   90.00
_cell.angle_beta   90.00
_cell.angle_gamma   90.00
#
_symmetry.space_group_name_H-M   'P 1'
#
loop_
_entity.id
_entity.type
_entity.pdbx_description
1 polymer ?
#
loop_
_entity_poly.entity_id
_entity_poly.type
_entity_poly.pdbx_seq_one_letter_code
_entity_poly.pdbx_strand_id
1 'polypeptide(L)'
;MADTPSHQARETPDASAHRRVLQGAFDSAELEWESPRPGHYVVKLPGSRKLWTTVSFILGGHSLSVNAFVVRRPDENHEAVHRWLLEKNLKLYGVGYAVDSLGDVYLAGKLPLAAVTPEEVDRLLGTVLEASDGAFNTLLELGFATAIRKEYEWRVSRGESTRNLEAFQHLIERGPR
;
A
#
# COMPACT_ATOMS: atom_id res chain seq x y z
N MET A 1 -24.23 40.83 -9.75
CA MET A 1 -24.93 39.70 -9.13
C MET A 1 -25.40 38.80 -10.27
N ALA A 2 -24.59 37.82 -10.65
CA ALA A 2 -24.93 36.82 -11.63
C ALA A 2 -24.51 35.48 -11.03
N ASP A 3 -25.51 34.78 -10.48
CA ASP A 3 -25.39 33.42 -9.97
C ASP A 3 -24.92 32.52 -11.10
N THR A 4 -23.74 31.93 -10.94
CA THR A 4 -23.29 30.82 -11.78
C THR A 4 -23.92 29.56 -11.20
N PRO A 5 -24.69 28.77 -11.96
CA PRO A 5 -25.29 27.57 -11.42
C PRO A 5 -24.18 26.55 -11.13
N SER A 6 -23.97 26.27 -9.84
CA SER A 6 -23.16 25.16 -9.35
C SER A 6 -23.64 23.87 -9.99
N HIS A 7 -22.86 23.35 -10.93
CA HIS A 7 -23.09 22.08 -11.61
C HIS A 7 -22.81 20.93 -10.62
N GLN A 8 -23.70 20.73 -9.65
CA GLN A 8 -23.73 19.48 -8.89
C GLN A 8 -24.03 18.37 -9.89
N ALA A 9 -22.98 17.64 -10.29
CA ALA A 9 -23.12 16.45 -11.10
C ALA A 9 -24.13 15.54 -10.42
N ARG A 10 -25.27 15.27 -11.07
CA ARG A 10 -26.27 14.35 -10.58
C ARG A 10 -25.60 13.00 -10.37
N GLU A 11 -25.44 12.60 -9.13
CA GLU A 11 -24.89 11.29 -8.79
C GLU A 11 -25.86 10.23 -9.30
N THR A 12 -25.34 9.29 -10.08
CA THR A 12 -26.14 8.14 -10.48
C THR A 12 -26.46 7.32 -9.22
N PRO A 13 -27.69 6.76 -9.09
CA PRO A 13 -28.07 5.93 -7.94
C PRO A 13 -27.06 4.82 -7.65
N ASP A 14 -26.46 4.27 -8.72
CA ASP A 14 -25.44 3.23 -8.68
C ASP A 14 -24.12 3.71 -8.07
N ALA A 15 -23.66 4.93 -8.37
CA ALA A 15 -22.47 5.51 -7.74
C ALA A 15 -22.69 5.71 -6.23
N SER A 16 -23.90 6.09 -5.81
CA SER A 16 -24.25 6.21 -4.39
C SER A 16 -24.19 4.87 -3.65
N ALA A 17 -24.54 3.77 -4.32
CA ALA A 17 -24.58 2.43 -3.73
C ALA A 17 -23.18 1.89 -3.47
N HIS A 18 -22.30 1.96 -4.47
CA HIS A 18 -20.89 1.52 -4.35
C HIS A 18 -20.13 2.28 -3.25
N ARG A 19 -20.41 3.59 -3.09
CA ARG A 19 -19.81 4.37 -1.99
C ARG A 19 -20.25 3.89 -0.62
N ARG A 20 -21.55 3.58 -0.43
CA ARG A 20 -22.06 3.02 0.83
C ARG A 20 -21.41 1.67 1.14
N VAL A 21 -21.17 0.84 0.12
CA VAL A 21 -20.46 -0.43 0.29
C VAL A 21 -19.03 -0.21 0.78
N LEU A 22 -18.27 0.69 0.13
CA LEU A 22 -16.89 0.99 0.53
C LEU A 22 -16.84 1.52 1.97
N GLN A 23 -17.64 2.55 2.26
CA GLN A 23 -17.68 3.17 3.59
C GLN A 23 -18.09 2.16 4.67
N GLY A 24 -19.16 1.38 4.41
CA GLY A 24 -19.62 0.35 5.34
C GLY A 24 -18.60 -0.74 5.59
N ALA A 25 -17.83 -1.14 4.57
CA ALA A 25 -16.74 -2.10 4.73
C ALA A 25 -15.60 -1.53 5.59
N PHE A 26 -15.21 -0.27 5.37
CA PHE A 26 -14.17 0.38 6.18
C PHE A 26 -14.60 0.55 7.64
N ASP A 27 -15.85 0.95 7.87
CA ASP A 27 -16.41 1.13 9.21
C ASP A 27 -16.55 -0.22 9.94
N SER A 28 -17.00 -1.27 9.25
CA SER A 28 -17.12 -2.62 9.83
C SER A 28 -15.77 -3.24 10.19
N ALA A 29 -14.71 -2.87 9.46
CA ALA A 29 -13.34 -3.27 9.75
C ALA A 29 -12.66 -2.33 10.78
N GLU A 30 -13.38 -1.36 11.33
CA GLU A 30 -12.88 -0.37 12.30
C GLU A 30 -11.63 0.38 11.81
N LEU A 31 -11.55 0.65 10.50
CA LEU A 31 -10.40 1.30 9.88
C LEU A 31 -10.52 2.82 9.93
N GLU A 32 -9.40 3.50 10.18
CA GLU A 32 -9.32 4.95 9.96
C GLU A 32 -9.35 5.24 8.45
N TRP A 33 -10.31 6.04 8.01
CA TRP A 33 -10.36 6.49 6.62
C TRP A 33 -10.85 7.93 6.48
N GLU A 34 -10.43 8.57 5.40
CA GLU A 34 -10.90 9.89 4.99
C GLU A 34 -11.31 9.89 3.51
N SER A 35 -12.09 10.89 3.09
CA SER A 35 -12.53 11.06 1.71
C SER A 35 -12.17 12.45 1.19
N PRO A 36 -10.93 12.67 0.69
CA PRO A 36 -10.47 14.00 0.29
C PRO A 36 -11.28 14.65 -0.83
N ARG A 37 -11.94 13.82 -1.65
CA ARG A 37 -12.87 14.24 -2.71
C ARG A 37 -13.91 13.15 -2.94
N PRO A 38 -15.10 13.46 -3.50
CA PRO A 38 -16.13 12.45 -3.75
C PRO A 38 -15.60 11.26 -4.56
N GLY A 39 -15.80 10.05 -4.05
CA GLY A 39 -15.33 8.81 -4.70
C GLY A 39 -13.83 8.52 -4.54
N HIS A 40 -13.08 9.33 -3.77
CA HIS A 40 -11.70 9.02 -3.40
C HIS A 40 -11.62 8.80 -1.90
N TYR A 41 -11.16 7.62 -1.51
CA TYR A 41 -11.01 7.22 -0.12
C TYR A 41 -9.55 6.90 0.16
N VAL A 42 -9.06 7.33 1.32
CA VAL A 42 -7.73 7.03 1.83
C VAL A 42 -7.91 6.29 3.14
N VAL A 43 -7.50 5.03 3.18
CA VAL A 43 -7.72 4.10 4.30
C VAL A 43 -6.36 3.75 4.91
N LYS A 44 -6.26 3.74 6.24
CA LYS A 44 -5.07 3.28 6.94
C LYS A 44 -5.26 1.85 7.42
N LEU A 45 -4.44 0.94 6.90
CA LEU A 45 -4.38 -0.45 7.35
C LEU A 45 -3.30 -0.61 8.42
N PRO A 46 -3.63 -1.05 9.65
CA PRO A 46 -2.65 -1.28 10.70
C PRO A 46 -1.77 -2.49 10.35
N GLY A 47 -0.45 -2.33 10.40
CA GLY A 47 0.53 -3.39 10.11
C GLY A 47 1.22 -3.90 11.38
N SER A 48 1.87 -5.06 11.28
CA SER A 48 2.70 -5.63 12.35
C SER A 48 4.17 -5.26 12.20
N ARG A 49 4.65 -5.08 10.96
CA ARG A 49 6.04 -4.74 10.61
C ARG A 49 6.16 -3.28 10.19
N LYS A 50 5.15 -2.75 9.49
CA LYS A 50 4.94 -1.33 9.23
C LYS A 50 3.94 -0.77 10.24
N LEU A 51 4.12 0.49 10.65
CA LEU A 51 3.14 1.16 11.52
C LEU A 51 1.74 1.15 10.89
N TRP A 52 1.65 1.51 9.61
CA TRP A 52 0.43 1.36 8.80
C TRP A 52 0.77 1.34 7.31
N THR A 53 -0.15 0.82 6.52
CA THR A 53 -0.15 0.93 5.06
C THR A 53 -1.31 1.83 4.63
N THR A 54 -1.03 2.88 3.89
CA THR A 54 -2.06 3.76 3.32
C THR A 54 -2.55 3.19 1.98
N VAL A 55 -3.86 3.01 1.86
CA VAL A 55 -4.52 2.49 0.67
C VAL A 55 -5.48 3.54 0.11
N SER A 56 -5.30 3.88 -1.16
CA SER A 56 -6.18 4.76 -1.92
C SER A 56 -7.18 3.93 -2.73
N PHE A 57 -8.46 4.20 -2.54
CA PHE A 57 -9.55 3.69 -3.37
C PHE A 57 -10.14 4.84 -4.18
N ILE A 58 -10.17 4.71 -5.51
CA ILE A 58 -10.75 5.70 -6.41
C ILE A 58 -11.89 5.06 -7.20
N LEU A 59 -13.11 5.43 -6.87
CA LEU A 59 -14.33 5.04 -7.56
C LEU A 59 -14.53 5.91 -8.80
N GLY A 60 -14.16 5.38 -9.96
CA GLY A 60 -14.41 6.01 -11.26
C GLY A 60 -15.80 5.66 -11.81
N GLY A 61 -16.10 6.13 -13.02
CA GLY A 61 -17.40 5.86 -13.67
C GLY A 61 -17.63 4.40 -14.08
N HIS A 62 -16.57 3.60 -14.19
CA HIS A 62 -16.65 2.21 -14.67
C HIS A 62 -15.79 1.22 -13.88
N SER A 63 -14.96 1.71 -12.95
CA SER A 63 -14.01 0.86 -12.23
C SER A 63 -13.66 1.45 -10.88
N LEU A 64 -13.32 0.57 -9.94
CA LEU A 64 -12.64 0.89 -8.71
C LEU A 64 -11.12 0.72 -8.91
N SER A 65 -10.35 1.78 -8.74
CA SER A 65 -8.89 1.69 -8.66
C SER A 65 -8.46 1.56 -7.21
N VAL A 66 -7.49 0.70 -6.94
CA VAL A 66 -6.90 0.48 -5.61
C VAL A 66 -5.40 0.67 -5.73
N ASN A 67 -4.80 1.53 -4.90
CA ASN A 67 -3.36 1.74 -4.87
C ASN A 67 -2.85 1.84 -3.44
N ALA A 68 -1.80 1.10 -3.09
CA ALA A 68 -1.15 1.19 -1.79
C ALA A 68 0.36 1.36 -1.96
N PHE A 69 0.95 2.30 -1.25
CA PHE A 69 2.41 2.48 -1.23
C PHE A 69 3.06 1.37 -0.41
N VAL A 70 4.06 0.69 -0.99
CA VAL A 70 4.78 -0.39 -0.30
C VAL A 70 6.12 0.11 0.20
N VAL A 71 7.02 0.51 -0.69
CA VAL A 71 8.36 0.95 -0.32
C VAL A 71 8.90 1.92 -1.36
N ARG A 72 9.82 2.79 -0.94
CA ARG A 72 10.57 3.63 -1.85
C ARG A 72 11.37 2.78 -2.84
N ARG A 73 11.81 3.40 -3.92
CA ARG A 73 12.80 2.82 -4.84
C ARG A 73 13.93 2.13 -4.07
N PRO A 74 14.23 0.86 -4.36
CA PRO A 74 15.39 0.16 -3.81
C PRO A 74 16.69 0.95 -4.04
N ASP A 75 17.59 0.96 -3.05
CA ASP A 75 18.90 1.60 -3.19
C ASP A 75 19.86 0.73 -4.01
N GLU A 76 19.68 -0.58 -3.95
CA GLU A 76 20.51 -1.58 -4.62
C GLU A 76 19.70 -2.79 -5.10
N ASN A 77 20.34 -3.66 -5.88
CA ASN A 77 19.82 -4.97 -6.29
C ASN A 77 18.41 -4.94 -6.95
N HIS A 78 18.17 -3.94 -7.79
CA HIS A 78 16.90 -3.72 -8.49
C HIS A 78 16.37 -4.97 -9.22
N GLU A 79 17.25 -5.74 -9.87
CA GLU A 79 16.84 -6.95 -10.61
C GLU A 79 16.21 -7.99 -9.69
N ALA A 80 16.85 -8.28 -8.54
CA ALA A 80 16.32 -9.26 -7.60
C ALA A 80 15.02 -8.78 -6.97
N VAL A 81 14.91 -7.49 -6.64
CA VAL A 81 13.65 -6.91 -6.15
C VAL A 81 12.55 -7.07 -7.20
N HIS A 82 12.78 -6.65 -8.44
CA HIS A 82 11.75 -6.74 -9.49
C HIS A 82 11.36 -8.18 -9.81
N ARG A 83 12.34 -9.10 -9.88
CA ARG A 83 12.04 -10.54 -10.05
C ARG A 83 11.16 -11.05 -8.92
N TRP A 84 11.52 -10.75 -7.68
CA TRP A 84 10.75 -11.16 -6.50
C TRP A 84 9.32 -10.62 -6.53
N LEU A 85 9.13 -9.34 -6.88
CA LEU A 85 7.81 -8.72 -7.02
C LEU A 85 6.96 -9.45 -8.08
N LEU A 86 7.54 -9.76 -9.25
CA LEU A 86 6.87 -10.48 -10.33
C LEU A 86 6.51 -11.93 -9.94
N GLU A 87 7.40 -12.63 -9.24
CA GLU A 87 7.14 -13.98 -8.74
C GLU A 87 6.02 -14.00 -7.71
N LYS A 88 5.94 -12.97 -6.85
CA LYS A 88 4.87 -12.84 -5.86
C LYS A 88 3.52 -12.54 -6.50
N ASN A 89 3.48 -11.79 -7.60
CA ASN A 89 2.24 -11.48 -8.31
C ASN A 89 1.46 -12.74 -8.74
N LEU A 90 2.11 -13.89 -8.92
CA LEU A 90 1.44 -15.16 -9.23
C LEU A 90 0.48 -15.65 -8.15
N LYS A 91 0.58 -15.13 -6.93
CA LYS A 91 -0.21 -15.55 -5.77
C LYS A 91 -1.16 -14.46 -5.26
N LEU A 92 -1.07 -13.24 -5.81
CA LEU A 92 -1.87 -12.11 -5.35
C LEU A 92 -3.26 -12.14 -5.99
N TYR A 93 -4.23 -11.58 -5.25
CA TYR A 93 -5.62 -11.48 -5.67
C TYR A 93 -6.04 -10.01 -5.76
N GLY A 94 -6.66 -9.63 -6.88
CA GLY A 94 -7.22 -8.29 -7.11
C GLY A 94 -6.22 -7.14 -7.27
N VAL A 95 -5.02 -7.25 -6.71
CA VAL A 95 -3.90 -6.30 -6.83
C VAL A 95 -2.62 -7.02 -7.26
N GLY A 96 -1.68 -6.28 -7.84
CA GLY A 96 -0.33 -6.73 -8.13
C GLY A 96 0.70 -5.67 -7.79
N TYR A 97 1.93 -6.07 -7.53
CA TYR A 97 3.05 -5.15 -7.43
C TYR A 97 3.29 -4.43 -8.75
N ALA A 98 3.47 -3.12 -8.65
CA ALA A 98 3.80 -2.21 -9.73
C ALA A 98 4.93 -1.28 -9.28
N VAL A 99 5.66 -0.74 -10.26
CA VAL A 99 6.74 0.23 -10.05
C VAL A 99 6.39 1.48 -10.83
N ASP A 100 6.51 2.65 -10.21
CA ASP A 100 6.28 3.93 -10.86
C ASP A 100 7.52 4.43 -11.63
N SER A 101 7.44 5.64 -12.21
CA SER A 101 8.56 6.23 -12.95
C SER A 101 9.75 6.63 -12.08
N LEU A 102 9.55 6.80 -10.77
CA LEU A 102 10.60 7.10 -9.79
C LEU A 102 11.23 5.82 -9.24
N GLY A 103 10.66 4.65 -9.53
CA GLY A 103 11.08 3.36 -9.01
C GLY A 103 10.40 2.94 -7.71
N ASP A 104 9.44 3.73 -7.22
CA ASP A 104 8.70 3.42 -6.00
C ASP A 104 7.75 2.25 -6.24
N VAL A 105 7.64 1.38 -5.25
CA VAL A 105 6.87 0.14 -5.33
C VAL A 105 5.48 0.35 -4.73
N TYR A 106 4.47 -0.03 -5.50
CA TYR A 106 3.06 0.03 -5.13
C TYR A 106 2.41 -1.34 -5.28
N LEU A 107 1.32 -1.55 -4.55
CA LEU A 107 0.28 -2.50 -4.94
C LEU A 107 -0.77 -1.73 -5.73
N ALA A 108 -1.10 -2.19 -6.92
CA ALA A 108 -2.06 -1.56 -7.82
C ALA A 108 -3.10 -2.59 -8.30
N GLY A 109 -4.36 -2.18 -8.32
CA GLY A 109 -5.48 -2.98 -8.80
C GLY A 109 -6.54 -2.10 -9.49
N LYS A 110 -7.23 -2.68 -10.47
CA LYS A 110 -8.35 -2.04 -11.15
C LYS A 110 -9.47 -3.05 -11.36
N LEU A 111 -10.58 -2.85 -10.67
CA LEU A 111 -11.69 -3.78 -10.62
C LEU A 111 -12.95 -3.18 -11.27
N PRO A 112 -13.81 -4.01 -11.88
CA PRO A 112 -15.11 -3.55 -12.36
C PRO A 112 -16.00 -3.15 -11.17
N LEU A 113 -16.95 -2.22 -11.38
CA LEU A 113 -17.88 -1.80 -10.31
C LEU A 113 -18.72 -2.96 -9.75
N ALA A 114 -19.03 -3.96 -10.57
CA ALA A 114 -19.73 -5.18 -10.14
C ALA A 114 -18.99 -5.97 -9.03
N ALA A 115 -17.67 -5.77 -8.90
CA ALA A 115 -16.87 -6.38 -7.84
C ALA A 115 -16.87 -5.56 -6.54
N VAL A 116 -17.54 -4.40 -6.49
CA VAL A 116 -17.58 -3.57 -5.28
C VAL A 116 -18.69 -4.10 -4.36
N THR A 117 -18.40 -5.21 -3.69
CA THR A 117 -19.22 -5.81 -2.63
C THR A 117 -18.45 -5.78 -1.29
N PRO A 118 -19.13 -5.87 -0.13
CA PRO A 118 -18.46 -5.89 1.16
C PRO A 118 -17.37 -6.96 1.27
N GLU A 119 -17.67 -8.18 0.79
CA GLU A 119 -16.77 -9.33 0.87
C GLU A 119 -15.53 -9.16 -0.02
N GLU A 120 -15.71 -8.53 -1.19
CA GLU A 120 -14.59 -8.31 -2.11
C GLU A 120 -13.70 -7.16 -1.64
N VAL A 121 -14.28 -6.12 -1.06
CA VAL A 121 -13.53 -5.03 -0.43
C VAL A 121 -12.71 -5.56 0.75
N ASP A 122 -13.29 -6.40 1.60
CA ASP A 122 -12.60 -7.07 2.70
C ASP A 122 -11.41 -7.93 2.20
N ARG A 123 -11.64 -8.78 1.19
CA ARG A 123 -10.57 -9.58 0.55
C ARG A 123 -9.44 -8.72 0.00
N LEU A 124 -9.77 -7.58 -0.63
CA LEU A 124 -8.78 -6.64 -1.15
C LEU A 124 -7.95 -6.02 -0.03
N LEU A 125 -8.60 -5.54 1.05
CA LEU A 125 -7.90 -4.96 2.20
C LEU A 125 -6.95 -5.98 2.84
N GLY A 126 -7.41 -7.22 3.04
CA GLY A 126 -6.56 -8.31 3.55
C GLY A 126 -5.37 -8.62 2.64
N THR A 127 -5.59 -8.67 1.32
CA THR A 127 -4.51 -8.90 0.35
C THR A 127 -3.50 -7.76 0.37
N VAL A 128 -3.96 -6.50 0.46
CA VAL A 128 -3.08 -5.34 0.53
C VAL A 128 -2.27 -5.33 1.82
N LEU A 129 -2.89 -5.65 2.95
CA LEU A 129 -2.21 -5.74 4.24
C LEU A 129 -1.08 -6.78 4.19
N GLU A 130 -1.39 -8.01 3.75
CA GLU A 130 -0.40 -9.10 3.68
C GLU A 130 0.72 -8.77 2.68
N ALA A 131 0.37 -8.27 1.49
CA ALA A 131 1.35 -7.98 0.45
C ALA A 131 2.18 -6.71 0.74
N SER A 132 1.74 -5.83 1.64
CA SER A 132 2.53 -4.66 2.06
C SER A 132 3.34 -4.94 3.33
N ASP A 133 2.69 -5.45 4.38
CA ASP A 133 3.30 -5.69 5.69
C ASP A 133 4.13 -6.97 5.70
N GLY A 134 3.61 -8.06 5.13
CA GLY A 134 4.30 -9.35 5.00
C GLY A 134 5.56 -9.29 4.16
N ALA A 135 5.54 -8.48 3.09
CA ALA A 135 6.65 -8.31 2.16
C ALA A 135 7.78 -7.38 2.66
N PHE A 136 7.53 -6.57 3.69
CA PHE A 136 8.34 -5.40 3.99
C PHE A 136 9.80 -5.73 4.28
N ASN A 137 10.06 -6.64 5.22
CA ASN A 137 11.43 -6.98 5.62
C ASN A 137 12.20 -7.62 4.47
N THR A 138 11.56 -8.48 3.67
CA THR A 138 12.21 -9.08 2.51
C THR A 138 12.61 -8.03 1.47
N LEU A 139 11.76 -7.03 1.21
CA LEU A 139 12.11 -5.95 0.30
C LEU A 139 13.25 -5.08 0.85
N LEU A 140 13.28 -4.84 2.17
CA LEU A 140 14.37 -4.15 2.85
C LEU A 140 15.70 -4.93 2.77
N GLU A 141 15.66 -6.24 3.00
CA GLU A 141 16.84 -7.12 2.88
C GLU A 141 17.37 -7.18 1.45
N LEU A 142 16.49 -7.24 0.46
CA LEU A 142 16.89 -7.32 -0.94
C LEU A 142 17.44 -6.00 -1.45
N GLY A 143 16.79 -4.88 -1.12
CA GLY A 143 17.01 -3.59 -1.77
C GLY A 143 17.70 -2.51 -0.95
N PHE A 144 17.93 -2.74 0.35
CA PHE A 144 18.41 -1.72 1.29
C PHE A 144 19.46 -2.23 2.29
N ALA A 145 20.05 -3.41 2.05
CA ALA A 145 20.97 -4.04 3.00
C ALA A 145 22.15 -3.14 3.40
N THR A 146 22.76 -2.45 2.43
CA THR A 146 23.87 -1.52 2.67
C THR A 146 23.44 -0.31 3.49
N ALA A 147 22.24 0.24 3.23
CA ALA A 147 21.70 1.36 4.00
C ALA A 147 21.39 0.96 5.44
N ILE A 148 20.81 -0.23 5.64
CA ILE A 148 20.52 -0.81 6.97
C ILE A 148 21.79 -0.95 7.80
N ARG A 149 22.89 -1.45 7.21
CA ARG A 149 24.18 -1.57 7.91
C ARG A 149 24.73 -0.21 8.34
N LYS A 150 24.71 0.78 7.44
CA LYS A 150 25.17 2.14 7.74
C LYS A 150 24.33 2.79 8.85
N GLU A 151 23.02 2.62 8.80
CA GLU A 151 22.10 3.12 9.84
C GLU A 151 22.39 2.44 11.19
N TYR A 152 22.65 1.13 11.20
CA TYR A 152 23.04 0.43 12.43
C TYR A 152 24.34 0.97 13.02
N GLU A 153 25.41 1.07 12.21
CA GLU A 153 26.71 1.61 12.64
C GLU A 153 26.56 3.04 13.19
N TRP A 154 25.77 3.87 12.51
CA TRP A 154 25.47 5.23 12.96
C TRP A 154 24.78 5.25 14.32
N ARG A 155 23.73 4.43 14.52
CA ARG A 155 23.01 4.36 15.81
C ARG A 155 23.90 3.89 16.94
N VAL A 156 24.69 2.83 16.71
CA VAL A 156 25.63 2.31 17.71
C VAL A 156 26.66 3.38 18.08
N SER A 157 27.20 4.11 17.10
CA SER A 157 28.19 5.17 17.35
C SER A 157 27.66 6.33 18.20
N ARG A 158 26.33 6.53 18.22
CA ARG A 158 25.66 7.61 18.96
C ARG A 158 24.90 7.15 20.20
N GLY A 159 24.88 5.85 20.50
CA GLY A 159 24.08 5.30 21.59
C GLY A 159 22.56 5.38 21.35
N GLU A 160 22.13 5.47 20.09
CA GLU A 160 20.72 5.49 19.70
C GLU A 160 20.11 4.08 19.71
N SER A 161 18.80 3.98 19.90
CA SER A 161 18.09 2.70 19.97
C SER A 161 18.07 1.96 18.62
N THR A 162 18.46 0.68 18.60
CA THR A 162 18.47 -0.19 17.40
C THR A 162 17.27 -1.12 17.29
N ARG A 163 16.21 -0.91 18.09
CA ARG A 163 15.06 -1.84 18.19
C ARG A 163 14.44 -2.19 16.83
N ASN A 164 14.28 -1.21 15.95
CA ASN A 164 13.68 -1.41 14.62
C ASN A 164 14.61 -2.15 13.65
N LEU A 165 15.90 -2.28 13.98
CA LEU A 165 16.90 -2.99 13.19
C LEU A 165 17.12 -4.43 13.66
N GLU A 166 16.49 -4.84 14.78
CA GLU A 166 16.62 -6.19 15.33
C GLU A 166 16.23 -7.27 14.31
N ALA A 167 15.21 -7.01 13.48
CA ALA A 167 14.80 -7.90 12.40
C ALA A 167 15.90 -8.18 11.35
N PHE A 168 16.92 -7.32 11.27
CA PHE A 168 17.99 -7.36 10.27
C PHE A 168 19.36 -7.71 10.87
N GLN A 169 19.43 -8.21 12.11
CA GLN A 169 20.69 -8.60 12.76
C GLN A 169 21.54 -9.53 11.89
N HIS A 170 20.91 -10.46 11.18
CA HIS A 170 21.60 -11.39 10.28
C HIS A 170 22.33 -10.70 9.11
N LEU A 171 21.90 -9.51 8.67
CA LEU A 171 22.59 -8.70 7.66
C LEU A 171 23.82 -7.98 8.24
N ILE A 172 23.77 -7.67 9.53
CA ILE A 172 24.83 -6.95 10.26
C ILE A 172 25.95 -7.92 10.64
N GLU A 173 25.60 -9.11 11.14
CA GLU A 173 26.57 -10.15 11.54
C GLU A 173 27.31 -10.76 10.35
N ARG A 174 26.64 -10.89 9.20
CA ARG A 174 27.27 -11.34 7.95
C ARG A 174 27.88 -10.12 7.24
N GLY A 175 29.14 -9.83 7.57
CA GLY A 175 29.95 -8.86 6.84
C GLY A 175 29.97 -9.11 5.33
N PRO A 176 30.38 -8.12 4.51
CA PRO A 176 30.25 -8.15 3.06
C PRO A 176 30.90 -9.41 2.47
N ARG A 177 30.14 -10.15 1.65
CA ARG A 177 30.69 -11.17 0.75
C ARG A 177 31.06 -10.56 -0.58
#